data_AF-A0A9E5DC91-F1
#
_entry.id   AF-A0A9E5DC91-F1
#
_cell.length_a   1.000
_cell.length_b   1.000
_cell.length_c   1.000
_cell.angle_alpha   90.00
_cell.angle_beta   90.00
_cell.angle_gamma   90.00
#
_symmetry.space_group_name_H-M   'P 1'
#
loop_
_entity.id
_entity.type
_entity.pdbx_description
1 polymer ?
#
loop_
_entity_poly.entity_id
_entity_poly.type
_entity_poly.pdbx_seq_one_letter_code
_entity_poly.pdbx_strand_id
1 'polypeptide(L)'
;MGEYEDTIKDIEKSLGIVPGFMKALPKEALIQDWPLFKRYTLEETDIPAKYRELMSLAVAANLKCPYCQLFHKSVAHMMGANEEEFAETTFLASFTTRWSAMIHAQHYDYDTFAKELHQIGEYLKKDA
;
A
#
# COMPACT_ATOMS: atom_id res chain seq x y z
N MET A 1 5.34 18.45 -29.52
CA MET A 1 5.33 18.81 -28.08
C MET A 1 6.37 17.95 -27.38
N GLY A 2 6.95 18.38 -26.26
CA GLY A 2 7.94 17.57 -25.54
C GLY A 2 7.28 16.54 -24.61
N GLU A 3 8.03 15.52 -24.22
CA GLU A 3 7.56 14.42 -23.35
C GLU A 3 7.00 14.90 -22.00
N TYR A 4 7.56 16.00 -21.46
CA TYR A 4 7.07 16.62 -20.24
C TYR A 4 5.67 17.22 -20.43
N GLU A 5 5.43 17.96 -21.52
CA GLU A 5 4.12 18.56 -21.80
C GLU A 5 3.05 17.48 -22.05
N ASP A 6 3.42 16.36 -22.69
CA ASP A 6 2.55 15.21 -22.87
C ASP A 6 2.20 14.54 -21.53
N THR A 7 3.19 14.36 -20.65
CA THR A 7 3.00 13.84 -19.29
C THR A 7 2.05 14.72 -18.48
N ILE A 8 2.26 16.04 -18.50
CA ILE A 8 1.42 17.01 -17.78
C ILE A 8 -0.04 16.96 -18.27
N LYS A 9 -0.26 16.85 -19.59
CA LYS A 9 -1.61 16.72 -20.16
C LYS A 9 -2.28 15.40 -19.77
N ASP A 10 -1.53 14.30 -19.71
CA ASP A 10 -2.10 13.02 -19.29
C ASP A 10 -2.44 13.01 -17.79
N ILE A 11 -1.63 13.66 -16.94
CA ILE A 11 -1.95 13.88 -15.52
C ILE A 11 -3.25 14.68 -15.40
N GLU A 12 -3.36 15.82 -16.08
CA GLU A 12 -4.53 16.68 -16.02
C GLU A 12 -5.80 15.94 -16.49
N LYS A 13 -5.69 15.17 -17.57
CA LYS A 13 -6.79 14.33 -18.06
C LYS A 13 -7.19 13.24 -17.07
N SER A 14 -6.23 12.64 -16.37
CA SER A 14 -6.47 11.50 -15.49
C SER A 14 -6.94 11.90 -14.09
N LEU A 15 -6.46 13.03 -13.56
CA LEU A 15 -6.74 13.50 -12.20
C LEU A 15 -7.64 14.75 -12.17
N GLY A 16 -7.98 15.34 -13.33
CA GLY A 16 -8.73 16.58 -13.46
C GLY A 16 -7.92 17.86 -13.16
N ILE A 17 -6.76 17.71 -12.52
CA ILE A 17 -5.79 18.76 -12.24
C ILE A 17 -4.39 18.16 -12.32
N VAL A 18 -3.37 19.02 -12.35
CA VAL A 18 -1.99 18.60 -12.10
C VAL A 18 -1.62 18.97 -10.66
N PRO A 19 -1.57 18.00 -9.73
CA PRO A 19 -1.34 18.28 -8.31
C PRO A 19 -0.01 19.00 -8.04
N GLY A 20 0.01 19.88 -7.05
CA GLY A 20 1.22 20.66 -6.70
C GLY A 20 2.43 19.79 -6.33
N PHE A 21 2.21 18.67 -5.65
CA PHE A 21 3.30 17.74 -5.28
C PHE A 21 3.91 17.02 -6.48
N MET A 22 3.14 16.82 -7.57
CA MET A 22 3.67 16.27 -8.82
C MET A 22 4.43 17.34 -9.62
N LYS A 23 3.90 18.58 -9.66
CA LYS A 23 4.57 19.73 -10.30
C LYS A 23 5.93 20.07 -9.68
N ALA A 24 6.11 19.76 -8.40
CA ALA A 24 7.34 20.03 -7.68
C ALA A 24 8.49 19.07 -8.03
N LEU A 25 8.20 17.97 -8.74
CA LEU A 25 9.21 17.00 -9.15
C LEU A 25 10.07 17.53 -10.32
N PRO A 26 11.34 17.12 -10.43
CA PRO A 26 12.13 17.29 -11.65
C PRO A 26 11.36 16.73 -12.85
N LYS A 27 11.47 17.39 -14.02
CA LYS A 27 10.70 17.03 -15.21
C LYS A 27 10.92 15.58 -15.63
N GLU A 28 12.17 15.17 -15.66
CA GLU A 28 12.60 13.83 -16.06
C GLU A 28 12.09 12.77 -15.08
N ALA A 29 12.06 13.07 -13.78
CA ALA A 29 11.50 12.19 -12.77
C ALA A 29 9.99 12.03 -12.94
N LEU A 30 9.25 13.13 -13.16
CA LEU A 30 7.80 13.07 -13.35
C LEU A 30 7.43 12.27 -14.62
N ILE A 31 8.18 12.42 -15.72
CA ILE A 31 7.99 11.64 -16.94
C ILE A 31 8.11 10.13 -16.66
N GLN A 32 9.07 9.73 -15.82
CA GLN A 32 9.33 8.33 -15.50
C GLN A 32 8.34 7.76 -14.47
N ASP A 33 7.96 8.56 -13.47
CA ASP A 33 7.12 8.10 -12.35
C ASP A 33 5.64 8.10 -12.69
N TRP A 34 5.17 9.00 -13.56
CA TRP A 34 3.75 9.11 -13.88
C TRP A 34 3.13 7.80 -14.42
N PRO A 35 3.77 7.07 -15.35
CA PRO A 35 3.27 5.77 -15.79
C PRO A 35 3.09 4.76 -14.64
N LEU A 36 4.00 4.76 -13.65
CA LEU A 36 3.92 3.90 -12.48
C LEU A 36 2.75 4.31 -11.57
N PHE A 37 2.63 5.61 -11.29
CA PHE A 37 1.51 6.14 -10.50
C PHE A 37 0.17 5.76 -11.16
N LYS A 38 0.04 6.02 -12.46
CA LYS A 38 -1.19 5.71 -13.20
C LYS A 38 -1.52 4.22 -13.16
N ARG A 39 -0.54 3.35 -13.42
CA ARG A 39 -0.71 1.90 -13.43
C ARG A 39 -1.19 1.34 -12.09
N TYR A 40 -0.60 1.80 -10.98
CA TYR A 40 -0.82 1.20 -9.66
C TYR A 40 -1.87 1.92 -8.81
N THR A 41 -2.25 3.14 -9.18
CA THR A 41 -3.28 3.91 -8.46
C THR A 41 -4.58 4.01 -9.23
N LEU A 42 -4.55 4.20 -10.57
CA LEU A 42 -5.75 4.49 -11.35
C LEU A 42 -6.26 3.30 -12.18
N GLU A 43 -5.41 2.30 -12.43
CA GLU A 43 -5.73 1.16 -13.28
C GLU A 43 -5.85 -0.16 -12.48
N GLU A 44 -6.55 -1.14 -13.05
CA GLU A 44 -6.71 -2.47 -12.47
C GLU A 44 -5.42 -3.29 -12.58
N THR A 45 -5.02 -3.93 -11.48
CA THR A 45 -3.91 -4.90 -11.45
C THR A 45 -4.41 -6.25 -10.94
N ASP A 46 -3.51 -7.21 -10.82
CA ASP A 46 -3.80 -8.52 -10.22
C ASP A 46 -4.40 -8.41 -8.81
N ILE A 47 -3.97 -7.42 -8.01
CA ILE A 47 -4.64 -7.06 -6.75
C ILE A 47 -5.70 -6.00 -7.06
N PRO A 48 -6.99 -6.25 -6.75
CA PRO A 48 -8.04 -5.25 -6.94
C PRO A 48 -7.77 -3.97 -6.15
N ALA A 49 -8.18 -2.82 -6.72
CA ALA A 49 -7.84 -1.49 -6.19
C ALA A 49 -8.16 -1.33 -4.69
N LYS A 50 -9.35 -1.77 -4.25
CA LYS A 50 -9.75 -1.74 -2.83
C LYS A 50 -8.71 -2.37 -1.91
N TYR A 51 -8.21 -3.57 -2.25
CA TYR A 51 -7.25 -4.28 -1.41
C TYR A 51 -5.86 -3.65 -1.43
N ARG A 52 -5.41 -3.12 -2.59
CA ARG A 52 -4.15 -2.37 -2.66
C ARG A 52 -4.16 -1.17 -1.73
N GLU A 53 -5.26 -0.42 -1.71
CA GLU A 53 -5.38 0.78 -0.89
C GLU A 53 -5.50 0.46 0.61
N LEU A 54 -6.19 -0.63 0.99
CA LEU A 54 -6.20 -1.09 2.39
C LEU A 54 -4.82 -1.57 2.86
N MET A 55 -4.06 -2.28 2.01
CA MET A 55 -2.67 -2.66 2.29
C MET A 55 -1.79 -1.41 2.47
N SER A 56 -1.89 -0.45 1.55
CA SER A 56 -1.14 0.81 1.64
C SER A 56 -1.55 1.67 2.84
N LEU A 57 -2.82 1.62 3.26
CA LEU A 57 -3.28 2.27 4.49
C LEU A 57 -2.62 1.66 5.74
N ALA A 58 -2.49 0.33 5.80
CA ALA A 58 -1.78 -0.34 6.90
C ALA A 58 -0.29 0.03 6.95
N VAL A 59 0.36 0.16 5.78
CA VAL A 59 1.74 0.67 5.67
C VAL A 59 1.81 2.13 6.14
N ALA A 60 0.92 2.99 5.65
CA ALA A 60 0.85 4.41 6.00
C ALA A 60 0.63 4.64 7.51
N ALA A 61 -0.17 3.78 8.17
CA ALA A 61 -0.38 3.81 9.61
C ALA A 61 0.94 3.61 10.38
N ASN A 62 1.74 2.62 9.98
CA ASN A 62 3.00 2.28 10.64
C ASN A 62 4.16 3.23 10.28
N LEU A 63 4.17 3.78 9.06
CA LEU A 63 5.06 4.89 8.67
C LEU A 63 4.72 6.20 9.39
N LYS A 64 3.52 6.30 9.97
CA LYS A 64 2.98 7.51 10.61
C LYS A 64 2.95 8.71 9.65
N CYS A 65 2.67 8.45 8.36
CA CYS A 65 2.59 9.46 7.31
C CYS A 65 1.15 9.99 7.18
N PRO A 66 0.84 11.22 7.65
CA PRO A 66 -0.54 11.73 7.61
C PRO A 66 -1.06 11.92 6.17
N TYR A 67 -0.20 12.29 5.22
CA TYR A 67 -0.57 12.40 3.80
C TYR A 67 -1.00 11.06 3.22
N CYS A 68 -0.21 10.03 3.49
CA CYS A 68 -0.44 8.67 3.01
C CYS A 68 -1.70 8.06 3.66
N GLN A 69 -1.90 8.30 4.96
CA GLN A 69 -3.08 7.84 5.69
C GLN A 69 -4.36 8.44 5.10
N LEU A 70 -4.39 9.75 4.87
CA LEU A 70 -5.53 10.41 4.25
C LEU A 70 -5.76 9.90 2.83
N PHE A 71 -4.71 9.88 2.01
CA PHE A 71 -4.79 9.44 0.61
C PHE A 71 -5.35 8.02 0.50
N HIS A 72 -4.68 7.04 1.11
CA HIS A 72 -5.07 5.63 0.98
C HIS A 72 -6.43 5.33 1.61
N LYS A 73 -6.79 5.98 2.73
CA LYS A 73 -8.13 5.83 3.31
C LYS A 73 -9.20 6.38 2.37
N SER A 74 -8.99 7.56 1.79
CA SER A 74 -9.94 8.17 0.86
C SER A 74 -10.10 7.35 -0.43
N VAL A 75 -9.00 6.90 -1.04
CA VAL A 75 -9.07 6.11 -2.28
C VAL A 75 -9.66 4.73 -2.01
N ALA A 76 -9.29 4.05 -0.90
CA ALA A 76 -9.93 2.79 -0.51
C ALA A 76 -11.46 2.93 -0.40
N HIS A 77 -11.94 4.01 0.22
CA HIS A 77 -13.36 4.28 0.34
C HIS A 77 -14.02 4.50 -1.03
N MET A 78 -13.38 5.27 -1.93
CA MET A 78 -13.85 5.46 -3.31
C MET A 78 -13.93 4.12 -4.08
N MET A 79 -13.05 3.17 -3.77
CA MET A 79 -13.02 1.82 -4.34
C MET A 79 -13.97 0.83 -3.63
N GLY A 80 -14.82 1.32 -2.73
CA GLY A 80 -15.88 0.53 -2.08
C GLY A 80 -15.48 -0.11 -0.76
N ALA A 81 -14.37 0.30 -0.13
CA ALA A 81 -14.05 -0.13 1.23
C ALA A 81 -15.08 0.42 2.23
N ASN A 82 -15.57 -0.47 3.10
CA ASN A 82 -16.54 -0.13 4.14
C ASN A 82 -15.87 0.08 5.53
N GLU A 83 -16.66 0.53 6.51
CA GLU A 83 -16.15 0.80 7.87
C GLU A 83 -15.66 -0.45 8.60
N GLU A 84 -16.23 -1.64 8.32
CA GLU A 84 -15.78 -2.90 8.90
C GLU A 84 -14.38 -3.27 8.38
N GLU A 85 -14.14 -3.11 7.07
CA GLU A 85 -12.83 -3.32 6.44
C GLU A 85 -11.79 -2.31 6.97
N PHE A 86 -12.18 -1.06 7.23
CA PHE A 86 -11.29 -0.08 7.87
C PHE A 86 -10.97 -0.44 9.33
N ALA A 87 -11.96 -0.92 10.08
CA ALA A 87 -11.76 -1.38 11.45
C ALA A 87 -10.81 -2.58 11.48
N GLU A 88 -10.99 -3.55 10.59
CA GLU A 88 -10.11 -4.71 10.47
C GLU A 88 -8.69 -4.30 10.03
N THR A 89 -8.57 -3.42 9.04
CA THR A 89 -7.26 -2.89 8.59
C THR A 89 -6.53 -2.18 9.72
N THR A 90 -7.23 -1.41 10.55
CA THR A 90 -6.66 -0.75 11.73
C THR A 90 -6.12 -1.76 12.73
N PHE A 91 -6.88 -2.82 13.01
CA PHE A 91 -6.44 -3.91 13.87
C PHE A 91 -5.22 -4.63 13.29
N LEU A 92 -5.25 -5.02 12.01
CA LEU A 92 -4.17 -5.74 11.33
C LEU A 92 -2.86 -4.93 11.27
N ALA A 93 -2.96 -3.62 11.03
CA ALA A 93 -1.82 -2.71 11.03
C ALA A 93 -1.09 -2.70 12.38
N SER A 94 -1.83 -2.80 13.49
CA SER A 94 -1.29 -2.89 14.85
C SER A 94 -0.84 -4.32 15.21
N PHE A 95 -1.63 -5.33 14.82
CA PHE A 95 -1.40 -6.72 15.20
C PHE A 95 -0.06 -7.24 14.69
N THR A 96 0.25 -6.94 13.42
CA THR A 96 1.50 -7.35 12.77
C THR A 96 2.72 -6.73 13.46
N THR A 97 2.66 -5.41 13.74
CA THR A 97 3.79 -4.71 14.39
C THR A 97 3.95 -5.09 15.85
N ARG A 98 2.87 -5.41 16.55
CA ARG A 98 2.93 -5.95 17.92
C ARG A 98 3.67 -7.28 17.97
N TRP A 99 3.38 -8.22 17.06
CA TRP A 99 4.10 -9.50 17.00
C TRP A 99 5.56 -9.34 16.59
N SER A 100 5.86 -8.46 15.63
CA SER A 100 7.24 -8.11 15.29
C SER A 100 8.01 -7.62 16.52
N ALA A 101 7.44 -6.71 17.32
CA ALA A 101 8.10 -6.20 18.52
C ALA A 101 8.41 -7.31 19.54
N MET A 102 7.47 -8.25 19.76
CA MET A 102 7.68 -9.36 20.71
C MET A 102 8.79 -10.31 20.24
N ILE A 103 8.77 -10.74 18.98
CA ILE A 103 9.75 -11.68 18.43
C ILE A 103 11.16 -11.06 18.43
N HIS A 104 11.27 -9.78 18.07
CA HIS A 104 12.55 -9.07 18.10
C HIS A 104 13.08 -8.90 19.53
N ALA A 105 12.22 -8.56 20.49
CA ALA A 105 12.62 -8.40 21.89
C ALA A 105 13.06 -9.72 22.54
N GLN A 106 12.51 -10.85 22.08
CA GLN A 106 12.93 -12.19 22.50
C GLN A 106 14.29 -12.59 21.92
N HIS A 107 14.81 -11.86 20.93
CA HIS A 107 15.92 -12.29 20.10
C HIS A 107 15.68 -13.70 19.52
N TYR A 108 14.45 -13.96 19.08
CA TYR A 108 14.07 -15.29 18.62
C TYR A 108 14.89 -15.70 17.39
N ASP A 109 15.42 -16.92 17.41
CA ASP A 109 16.25 -17.43 16.33
C ASP A 109 15.42 -17.66 15.05
N TYR A 110 15.89 -17.11 13.92
CA TYR A 110 15.15 -17.14 12.66
C TYR A 110 15.03 -18.55 12.09
N ASP A 111 16.11 -19.35 12.15
CA ASP A 111 16.11 -20.70 11.61
C ASP A 111 15.15 -21.61 12.40
N THR A 112 15.11 -21.42 13.72
CA THR A 112 14.13 -22.05 14.61
C THR A 112 12.72 -21.64 14.23
N PHE A 113 12.44 -20.33 14.09
CA PHE A 113 11.12 -19.83 13.68
C PHE A 113 10.67 -20.42 12.34
N ALA A 114 11.55 -20.45 11.33
CA ALA A 114 11.23 -21.00 10.02
C ALA A 114 10.89 -22.50 10.08
N LYS A 115 11.63 -23.27 10.87
CA LYS A 115 11.36 -24.70 11.09
C LYS A 115 10.00 -24.91 11.76
N GLU A 116 9.70 -24.15 12.81
CA GLU A 116 8.44 -24.24 13.53
C GLU A 116 7.26 -23.80 12.65
N LEU A 117 7.41 -22.74 11.86
CA LEU A 117 6.38 -22.29 10.92
C LEU A 117 6.05 -23.38 9.88
N HIS A 118 7.07 -24.09 9.36
CA HIS A 118 6.83 -25.24 8.49
C HIS A 118 6.08 -26.36 9.21
N GLN A 119 6.46 -26.71 10.44
CA GLN A 119 5.77 -27.72 11.24
C GLN A 119 4.31 -27.36 11.51
N ILE A 120 4.04 -26.09 11.84
CA ILE A 120 2.70 -25.55 12.01
C ILE A 120 1.91 -25.68 10.69
N GLY A 121 2.51 -25.30 9.56
CA GLY A 121 1.88 -25.43 8.25
C GLY A 121 1.50 -26.87 7.90
N GLU A 122 2.39 -27.83 8.16
CA GLU A 122 2.11 -29.26 7.93
C GLU A 122 1.05 -29.83 8.88
N TYR A 123 0.90 -29.26 10.07
CA TYR A 123 -0.21 -29.59 10.97
C TYR A 123 -1.53 -29.04 10.43
N LEU A 124 -1.60 -27.74 10.13
CA LEU A 124 -2.84 -27.07 9.69
C LEU A 124 -3.40 -27.62 8.38
N LYS A 125 -2.54 -28.05 7.44
CA LYS A 125 -2.97 -28.67 6.18
C LYS A 125 -3.69 -30.01 6.36
N LYS A 126 -3.48 -30.71 7.48
CA LYS A 126 -4.16 -31.99 7.74
C LYS A 126 -5.62 -31.79 8.15
N ASP A 127 -5.95 -30.60 8.64
CA ASP A 127 -7.27 -30.23 9.15
C ASP A 127 -8.07 -29.35 8.16
N ALA A 128 -7.50 -29.06 6.98
CA ALA A 128 -8.10 -28.25 5.91
C ALA A 128 -8.64 -29.12 4.77
#